data_AF-A0A8C9L4U4-F1
#
_entry.id   AF-A0A8C9L4U4-F1
#
_cell.length_a   1.000
_cell.length_b   1.000
_cell.length_c   1.000
_cell.angle_alpha   90.00
_cell.angle_beta   90.00
_cell.angle_gamma   90.00
#
_symmetry.space_group_name_H-M   'P 1'
#
loop_
_entity.id
_entity.type
_entity.pdbx_description
1 polymer ?
#
loop_
_entity_poly.entity_id
_entity_poly.type
_entity_poly.pdbx_seq_one_letter_code
_entity_poly.pdbx_strand_id
1 'polypeptide(L)'
;MDWKRSLRNRLAARCTPKKSEQELKDEEMELFTKYYMEWKGGRASVNTSYANIPRFYYRLPAEDEVLLQKLREESRAVFLQRKSRELLDNEELQNLWFLLDKHQTSPMIGEEAMINYENFLKVGEKAGPKCKQFFTAKIFAKLLHNDPYGRISIMQFFNYVMRKVWLHQTRIGLSLYDVAGQGYLRESDLENYILELIPTLPQLDGLEKSFYSFYVCTAVRKFFFFLDPLRTGKIKIQDILACSFLDDLLELRDEELSKESQETNWFSAPSALRVYGQYLNLDKDHNGMLSKEELSRYGTGTLTNIFLDRVFQECLTYDGEMFLLINKGNVSQSVSFFFFF
;
A
#
# COMPACT_ATOMS: atom_id res chain seq x y z
N MET A 1 -57.32 3.66 46.96
CA MET A 1 -55.91 4.06 46.72
C MET A 1 -55.17 4.01 48.04
N ASP A 2 -54.38 2.96 48.26
CA ASP A 2 -53.67 2.73 49.52
C ASP A 2 -52.36 3.53 49.53
N TRP A 3 -52.47 4.82 49.86
CA TRP A 3 -51.37 5.77 49.88
C TRP A 3 -50.19 5.31 50.74
N LYS A 4 -50.47 4.54 51.79
CA LYS A 4 -49.46 4.00 52.71
C LYS A 4 -48.55 2.98 52.02
N ARG A 5 -49.09 2.20 51.08
CA ARG A 5 -48.36 1.23 50.27
C ARG A 5 -47.50 1.92 49.21
N SER A 6 -48.03 2.97 48.59
CA SER A 6 -47.32 3.77 47.58
C SER A 6 -46.14 4.55 48.21
N LEU A 7 -46.33 5.10 49.41
CA LEU A 7 -45.28 5.81 50.16
C LEU A 7 -44.19 4.87 50.67
N ARG A 8 -44.55 3.65 51.13
CA ARG A 8 -43.57 2.61 51.49
C ARG A 8 -42.73 2.19 50.28
N ASN A 9 -43.35 2.01 49.11
CA ASN A 9 -42.63 1.66 47.89
C ASN A 9 -41.68 2.78 47.44
N ARG A 10 -42.08 4.06 47.56
CA ARG A 10 -41.19 5.20 47.26
C ARG A 10 -40.05 5.35 48.27
N LEU A 11 -40.29 5.09 49.55
CA LEU A 11 -39.24 5.11 50.56
C LEU A 11 -38.24 3.96 50.37
N ALA A 12 -38.73 2.77 50.00
CA ALA A 12 -37.88 1.64 49.63
C ALA A 12 -37.05 1.92 48.37
N ALA A 13 -37.63 2.57 47.35
CA ALA A 13 -36.93 2.98 46.14
C ALA A 13 -35.90 4.12 46.38
N ARG A 14 -36.07 4.94 47.44
CA ARG A 14 -35.07 5.93 47.86
C ARG A 14 -33.87 5.31 48.57
N CYS A 15 -33.98 4.08 49.04
CA CYS A 15 -32.92 3.33 49.70
C CYS A 15 -32.08 2.46 48.74
N THR A 16 -32.28 2.56 47.42
CA THR A 16 -31.33 1.97 46.47
C THR A 16 -30.03 2.78 46.49
N PRO A 17 -28.85 2.13 46.60
CA PRO A 17 -27.58 2.85 46.57
C PRO A 17 -27.49 3.70 45.30
N LYS A 18 -26.97 4.93 45.41
CA LYS A 18 -26.65 5.75 44.23
C LYS A 18 -25.67 4.95 43.38
N LYS A 19 -26.12 4.51 42.20
CA LYS A 19 -25.30 3.79 41.22
C LYS A 19 -24.08 4.65 40.89
N SER A 20 -22.93 4.01 40.74
CA SER A 20 -21.72 4.70 40.33
C SER A 20 -21.89 5.30 38.93
N GLU A 21 -21.11 6.34 38.60
CA GLU A 21 -21.15 6.96 37.27
C GLU A 21 -20.83 5.95 36.15
N GLN A 22 -20.03 4.92 36.47
CA GLN A 22 -19.70 3.84 35.55
C GLN A 22 -20.90 2.92 35.29
N GLU A 23 -21.62 2.52 36.34
CA GLU A 23 -22.84 1.70 36.22
C GLU A 23 -23.95 2.43 35.44
N LEU A 24 -24.05 3.75 35.58
CA LEU A 24 -24.99 4.56 34.80
C LEU A 24 -24.62 4.58 33.31
N LYS A 25 -23.32 4.71 32.98
CA LYS A 25 -22.84 4.65 31.59
C LYS A 25 -23.04 3.27 30.98
N ASP A 26 -22.84 2.22 31.76
CA ASP A 26 -23.07 0.84 31.30
C ASP A 26 -24.56 0.59 31.04
N GLU A 27 -25.45 1.08 31.91
CA GLU A 27 -26.90 1.03 31.71
C GLU A 27 -27.38 1.85 30.50
N GLU A 28 -26.82 3.05 30.31
CA GLU A 28 -27.07 3.87 29.12
C GLU A 28 -26.63 3.14 27.84
N MET A 29 -25.47 2.48 27.88
CA MET A 29 -24.95 1.71 26.75
C MET A 29 -25.78 0.47 26.45
N GLU A 30 -26.28 -0.21 27.48
CA GLU A 30 -27.23 -1.33 27.32
C GLU A 30 -28.56 -0.86 26.70
N LEU A 31 -29.13 0.24 27.21
CA LEU A 31 -30.36 0.83 26.68
C LEU A 31 -30.16 1.30 25.24
N PHE A 32 -29.06 1.97 24.95
CA PHE A 32 -28.69 2.39 23.60
C PHE A 32 -28.58 1.18 22.67
N THR A 33 -27.88 0.13 23.09
CA THR A 33 -27.72 -1.09 22.29
C THR A 33 -29.08 -1.74 22.03
N LYS A 34 -29.96 -1.81 23.03
CA LYS A 34 -31.31 -2.37 22.90
C LYS A 34 -32.14 -1.59 21.87
N TYR A 35 -32.27 -0.28 22.05
CA TYR A 35 -33.06 0.55 21.14
C TYR A 35 -32.46 0.63 19.74
N TYR A 36 -31.14 0.66 19.62
CA TYR A 36 -30.46 0.60 18.33
C TYR A 36 -30.73 -0.73 17.60
N MET A 37 -30.71 -1.86 18.31
CA MET A 37 -31.02 -3.17 17.74
C MET A 37 -32.50 -3.32 17.35
N GLU A 38 -33.41 -2.75 18.14
CA GLU A 38 -34.84 -2.69 17.80
C GLU A 38 -35.08 -1.80 16.57
N TRP A 39 -34.47 -0.62 16.52
CA TRP A 39 -34.62 0.37 15.45
C TRP A 39 -33.98 -0.07 14.13
N LYS A 40 -32.85 -0.80 14.19
CA LYS A 40 -32.19 -1.42 13.02
C LYS A 40 -33.04 -2.52 12.36
N GLY A 41 -34.21 -2.84 12.92
CA GLY A 41 -35.03 -3.97 12.52
C GLY A 41 -34.42 -5.23 13.12
N GLY A 42 -34.90 -5.62 14.30
CA GLY A 42 -34.41 -6.76 15.07
C GLY A 42 -34.09 -7.94 14.18
N ARG A 43 -32.81 -8.37 14.14
CA ARG A 43 -32.27 -9.43 13.28
C ARG A 43 -33.16 -9.69 12.06
N ALA A 44 -33.21 -8.74 11.11
CA ALA A 44 -33.75 -8.98 9.78
C ALA A 44 -33.40 -10.42 9.39
N SER A 45 -34.43 -11.25 9.23
CA SER A 45 -34.40 -12.71 9.28
C SER A 45 -33.00 -13.27 9.07
N VAL A 46 -32.41 -13.91 10.07
CA VAL A 46 -31.20 -14.70 9.86
C VAL A 46 -31.59 -15.73 8.80
N ASN A 47 -31.30 -15.44 7.53
CA ASN A 47 -31.59 -16.36 6.43
C ASN A 47 -31.02 -17.70 6.87
N THR A 48 -31.84 -18.75 6.87
CA THR A 48 -31.44 -20.08 7.34
C THR A 48 -30.19 -20.58 6.61
N SER A 49 -29.89 -20.02 5.43
CA SER A 49 -28.64 -20.23 4.69
C SER A 49 -27.38 -19.75 5.43
N TYR A 50 -27.43 -18.68 6.24
CA TYR A 50 -26.27 -18.20 7.01
C TYR A 50 -25.87 -19.12 8.17
N ALA A 51 -26.73 -20.09 8.54
CA ALA A 51 -26.36 -21.14 9.48
C ALA A 51 -25.35 -22.13 8.87
N ASN A 52 -25.42 -22.35 7.55
CA ASN A 52 -24.57 -23.30 6.83
C ASN A 52 -23.49 -22.61 5.98
N ILE A 53 -23.75 -21.39 5.49
CA ILE A 53 -22.83 -20.61 4.64
C ILE A 53 -22.54 -19.28 5.35
N PRO A 54 -21.34 -19.10 5.91
CA PRO A 54 -20.95 -17.83 6.52
C PRO A 54 -21.11 -16.67 5.54
N ARG A 55 -21.51 -15.50 6.06
CA ARG A 55 -21.57 -14.29 5.25
C ARG A 55 -20.17 -13.93 4.74
N PHE A 56 -19.96 -14.09 3.44
CA PHE A 56 -18.69 -13.80 2.78
C PHE A 56 -18.67 -12.44 2.07
N TYR A 57 -19.84 -11.87 1.77
CA TYR A 57 -19.95 -10.56 1.14
C TYR A 57 -20.53 -9.52 2.10
N TYR A 58 -19.78 -8.44 2.26
CA TYR A 58 -20.17 -7.25 3.00
C TYR A 58 -20.25 -6.10 1.99
N ARG A 59 -21.47 -5.61 1.76
CA ARG A 59 -21.68 -4.45 0.89
C ARG A 59 -20.94 -3.25 1.50
N LEU A 60 -20.25 -2.51 0.64
CA LEU A 60 -19.64 -1.25 1.05
C LEU A 60 -20.72 -0.21 1.35
N PRO A 61 -20.51 0.67 2.34
CA PRO A 61 -21.39 1.81 2.56
C PRO A 61 -21.53 2.65 1.29
N ALA A 62 -22.74 3.09 0.99
CA ALA A 62 -22.99 3.99 -0.12
C ALA A 62 -22.50 5.41 0.19
N GLU A 63 -22.39 6.28 -0.82
CA GLU A 63 -21.85 7.65 -0.67
C GLU A 63 -22.68 8.55 0.26
N ASP A 64 -23.97 8.24 0.41
CA ASP A 64 -24.90 8.88 1.34
C ASP A 64 -24.71 8.43 2.80
N GLU A 65 -24.01 7.32 3.05
CA GLU A 65 -23.78 6.75 4.39
C GLU A 65 -22.47 7.25 5.03
N VAL A 66 -22.30 8.58 5.13
CA VAL A 66 -21.06 9.24 5.59
C VAL A 66 -20.51 8.68 6.90
N LEU A 67 -21.37 8.40 7.88
CA LEU A 67 -20.93 7.88 9.19
C LEU A 67 -20.36 6.46 9.10
N LEU A 68 -20.94 5.61 8.25
CA LEU A 68 -20.45 4.25 8.03
C LEU A 68 -19.13 4.25 7.23
N GLN A 69 -18.97 5.20 6.30
CA GLN A 69 -17.70 5.40 5.61
C GLN A 69 -16.59 5.81 6.58
N LYS A 70 -16.81 6.86 7.39
CA LYS A 70 -15.82 7.30 8.39
C LYS A 70 -15.49 6.22 9.41
N LEU A 71 -16.50 5.50 9.92
CA LEU A 71 -16.27 4.39 10.83
C LEU A 71 -15.39 3.31 10.18
N ARG A 72 -15.62 3.00 8.90
CA ARG A 72 -14.82 2.04 8.15
C ARG A 72 -13.39 2.54 7.98
N GLU A 73 -13.20 3.78 7.56
CA GLU A 73 -11.87 4.42 7.43
C GLU A 73 -11.09 4.35 8.73
N GLU A 74 -11.67 4.80 9.85
CA GLU A 74 -11.03 4.76 11.17
C GLU A 74 -10.72 3.32 11.61
N SER A 75 -11.68 2.39 11.44
CA SER A 75 -11.45 0.98 11.77
C SER A 75 -10.30 0.35 10.97
N ARG A 76 -10.14 0.76 9.71
CA ARG A 76 -9.05 0.33 8.83
C ARG A 76 -7.73 0.95 9.24
N ALA A 77 -7.71 2.25 9.52
CA ALA A 77 -6.51 2.95 9.97
C ALA A 77 -5.96 2.31 11.26
N VAL A 78 -6.83 2.04 12.24
CA VAL A 78 -6.45 1.35 13.48
C VAL A 78 -5.98 -0.08 13.22
N PHE A 79 -6.64 -0.82 12.32
CA PHE A 79 -6.22 -2.17 11.95
C PHE A 79 -4.83 -2.18 11.30
N LEU A 80 -4.58 -1.27 10.34
CA LEU A 80 -3.29 -1.13 9.67
C LEU A 80 -2.20 -0.67 10.65
N GLN A 81 -2.51 0.24 11.56
CA GLN A 81 -1.58 0.66 12.61
C GLN A 81 -1.21 -0.50 13.54
N ARG A 82 -2.19 -1.33 13.93
CA ARG A 82 -1.93 -2.54 14.72
C ARG A 82 -1.02 -3.51 13.96
N LYS A 83 -1.26 -3.70 12.66
CA LYS A 83 -0.41 -4.54 11.81
C LYS A 83 0.99 -3.99 11.61
N SER A 84 1.14 -2.67 11.52
CA SER A 84 2.44 -2.00 11.47
C SER A 84 3.24 -2.27 12.75
N ARG A 85 2.61 -2.16 13.93
CA ARG A 85 3.26 -2.44 15.23
C ARG A 85 3.67 -3.91 15.43
N GLU A 86 3.09 -4.84 14.67
CA GLU A 86 3.50 -6.26 14.69
C GLU A 86 4.82 -6.50 13.91
N LEU A 87 5.26 -5.55 13.08
CA LEU A 87 6.51 -5.63 12.32
C LEU A 87 7.74 -5.32 13.17
N LEU A 88 8.89 -5.83 12.73
CA LEU A 88 10.17 -5.59 13.37
C LEU A 88 10.67 -4.20 13.02
N ASP A 89 11.09 -3.46 14.04
CA ASP A 89 11.70 -2.13 13.89
C ASP A 89 13.22 -2.27 13.64
N ASN A 90 13.88 -1.19 13.21
CA ASN A 90 15.31 -1.19 12.87
C ASN A 90 16.20 -1.68 14.04
N GLU A 91 15.88 -1.25 15.27
CA GLU A 91 16.61 -1.71 16.47
C GLU A 91 16.40 -3.20 16.73
N GLU A 92 15.19 -3.72 16.52
CA GLU A 92 14.90 -5.16 16.70
C GLU A 92 15.61 -6.00 15.63
N LEU A 93 15.73 -5.49 14.40
CA LEU A 93 16.49 -6.12 13.32
C LEU A 93 18.00 -6.15 13.63
N GLN A 94 18.56 -5.06 14.14
CA GLN A 94 19.96 -5.03 14.58
C GLN A 94 20.23 -6.00 15.74
N ASN A 95 19.32 -6.05 16.71
CA ASN A 95 19.40 -6.99 17.82
C ASN A 95 19.31 -8.45 17.32
N LEU A 96 18.44 -8.73 16.35
CA LEU A 96 18.35 -10.04 15.71
C LEU A 96 19.66 -10.44 15.03
N TRP A 97 20.28 -9.53 14.28
CA TRP A 97 21.58 -9.75 13.66
C TRP A 97 22.65 -10.12 14.69
N PHE A 98 22.77 -9.32 15.75
CA PHE A 98 23.73 -9.56 16.83
C PHE A 98 23.50 -10.91 17.54
N LEU A 99 22.24 -11.28 17.78
CA LEU A 99 21.90 -12.57 18.39
C LEU A 99 22.26 -13.75 17.48
N LEU A 100 22.05 -13.64 16.17
CA LEU A 100 22.42 -14.67 15.20
C LEU A 100 23.93 -14.84 15.16
N ASP A 101 24.69 -13.74 15.07
CA ASP A 101 26.15 -13.74 15.03
C ASP A 101 26.77 -14.37 16.29
N LYS A 102 26.23 -14.03 17.47
CA LYS A 102 26.66 -14.61 18.76
C LYS A 102 26.43 -16.13 18.86
N HIS A 103 25.46 -16.66 18.13
CA HIS A 103 25.04 -18.07 18.18
C HIS A 103 25.48 -18.88 16.94
N GLN A 104 26.49 -18.38 16.21
CA GLN A 104 27.09 -19.07 15.07
C GLN A 104 27.74 -20.40 15.45
N THR A 105 27.78 -21.33 14.49
CA THR A 105 28.25 -22.71 14.67
C THR A 105 29.41 -23.03 13.74
N SER A 106 30.59 -23.28 14.30
CA SER A 106 31.79 -23.72 13.57
C SER A 106 31.61 -25.12 12.97
N PRO A 107 32.31 -25.49 11.87
CA PRO A 107 33.28 -24.70 11.09
C PRO A 107 32.60 -23.77 10.07
N MET A 108 33.16 -22.57 9.85
CA MET A 108 32.70 -21.69 8.78
C MET A 108 33.01 -22.33 7.42
N ILE A 109 32.05 -22.25 6.49
CA ILE A 109 32.29 -22.62 5.09
C ILE A 109 32.70 -21.31 4.39
N GLY A 110 34.01 -21.09 4.25
CA GLY A 110 34.54 -19.81 3.76
C GLY A 110 34.31 -18.68 4.77
N GLU A 111 33.75 -17.56 4.31
CA GLU A 111 33.42 -16.37 5.12
C GLU A 111 31.97 -16.36 5.65
N GLU A 112 31.16 -17.37 5.30
CA GLU A 112 29.75 -17.38 5.70
C GLU A 112 29.53 -17.92 7.12
N ALA A 113 28.90 -17.10 7.95
CA ALA A 113 28.46 -17.47 9.29
C ALA A 113 27.28 -18.45 9.21
N MET A 114 27.44 -19.64 9.79
CA MET A 114 26.45 -20.72 9.74
C MET A 114 25.78 -20.93 11.11
N ILE A 115 24.51 -21.37 11.11
CA ILE A 115 23.77 -21.70 12.34
C ILE A 115 23.08 -23.06 12.22
N ASN A 116 23.22 -23.90 13.25
CA ASN A 116 22.51 -25.18 13.36
C ASN A 116 21.08 -24.98 13.92
N TYR A 117 20.25 -26.03 13.84
CA TYR A 117 18.86 -25.93 14.27
C TYR A 117 18.69 -25.68 15.78
N GLU A 118 19.57 -26.23 16.62
CA GLU A 118 19.51 -26.02 18.07
C GLU A 118 19.77 -24.56 18.45
N ASN A 119 20.80 -23.95 17.87
CA ASN A 119 21.12 -22.54 18.09
C ASN A 119 20.07 -21.64 17.46
N PHE A 120 19.51 -22.02 16.31
CA PHE A 120 18.38 -21.33 15.70
C PHE A 120 17.18 -21.23 16.66
N LEU A 121 16.83 -22.32 17.35
CA LEU A 121 15.76 -22.31 18.36
C LEU A 121 16.13 -21.44 19.57
N LYS A 122 17.37 -21.53 20.07
CA LYS A 122 17.85 -20.67 21.18
C LYS A 122 17.78 -19.19 20.84
N VAL A 123 18.13 -18.81 19.61
CA VAL A 123 17.97 -17.44 19.12
C VAL A 123 16.50 -17.07 19.07
N GLY A 124 15.63 -17.96 18.57
CA GLY A 124 14.18 -17.72 18.54
C GLY A 124 13.52 -17.52 19.90
N GLU A 125 14.02 -18.16 20.96
CA GLU A 125 13.56 -17.94 22.33
C GLU A 125 14.01 -16.60 22.92
N LYS A 126 15.24 -16.19 22.60
CA LYS A 126 15.81 -14.91 23.04
C LYS A 126 15.33 -13.74 22.20
N ALA A 127 14.97 -13.99 20.95
CA ALA A 127 14.41 -13.01 20.04
C ALA A 127 13.00 -12.64 20.52
N GLY A 128 12.64 -11.36 20.40
CA GLY A 128 11.37 -10.83 20.88
C GLY A 128 10.14 -11.56 20.29
N PRO A 129 8.94 -11.33 20.85
CA PRO A 129 7.72 -12.03 20.44
C PRO A 129 7.40 -11.87 18.95
N LYS A 130 7.74 -10.73 18.35
CA LYS A 130 7.57 -10.45 16.91
C LYS A 130 8.41 -11.37 16.02
N CYS A 131 9.58 -11.81 16.49
CA CYS A 131 10.49 -12.66 15.72
C CYS A 131 10.01 -14.12 15.62
N LYS A 132 9.18 -14.58 16.57
CA LYS A 132 8.77 -15.99 16.69
C LYS A 132 8.19 -16.58 15.41
N GLN A 133 7.49 -15.77 14.61
CA GLN A 133 6.94 -16.21 13.32
C GLN A 133 7.99 -16.61 12.27
N PHE A 134 9.23 -16.10 12.39
CA PHE A 134 10.33 -16.43 11.49
C PHE A 134 11.10 -17.69 11.93
N PHE A 135 11.08 -18.00 13.24
CA PHE A 135 11.76 -19.15 13.82
C PHE A 135 10.89 -20.41 13.78
N THR A 136 10.56 -20.88 12.57
CA THR A 136 9.81 -22.13 12.37
C THR A 136 10.63 -23.18 11.66
N ALA A 137 10.39 -24.46 11.96
CA ALA A 137 11.03 -25.59 11.28
C ALA A 137 10.85 -25.55 9.75
N LYS A 138 9.69 -25.06 9.29
CA LYS A 138 9.40 -24.89 7.86
C LYS A 138 10.31 -23.87 7.19
N ILE A 139 10.63 -22.76 7.86
CA ILE A 139 11.54 -21.73 7.32
C ILE A 139 12.97 -22.26 7.32
N PHE A 140 13.39 -22.91 8.41
CA PHE A 140 14.71 -23.53 8.50
C PHE A 140 14.93 -24.56 7.38
N ALA A 141 13.98 -25.47 7.17
CA ALA A 141 14.05 -26.47 6.11
C ALA A 141 14.06 -25.89 4.70
N LYS A 142 13.41 -24.72 4.48
CA LYS A 142 13.44 -24.03 3.19
C LYS A 142 14.78 -23.39 2.86
N LEU A 143 15.50 -22.95 3.88
CA LEU A 143 16.81 -22.29 3.74
C LEU A 143 17.97 -23.29 3.82
N LEU A 144 17.66 -24.56 4.11
CA LEU A 144 18.65 -25.62 4.17
C LEU A 144 19.07 -26.01 2.74
N HIS A 145 20.29 -25.65 2.37
CA HIS A 145 20.86 -25.95 1.06
C HIS A 145 22.03 -26.90 1.17
N ASN A 146 21.79 -28.21 0.97
CA ASN A 146 22.79 -29.28 0.79
C ASN A 146 24.04 -29.20 1.71
N ASP A 147 23.91 -28.66 2.93
CA ASP A 147 25.01 -28.59 3.90
C ASP A 147 25.18 -29.97 4.55
N PRO A 148 26.40 -30.57 4.53
CA PRO A 148 26.65 -31.86 5.16
C PRO A 148 26.34 -31.92 6.66
N TYR A 149 26.30 -30.77 7.33
CA TYR A 149 26.07 -30.64 8.77
C TYR A 149 24.66 -30.14 9.13
N GLY A 150 23.77 -29.96 8.15
CA GLY A 150 22.39 -29.54 8.40
C GLY A 150 22.24 -28.09 8.88
N ARG A 151 23.12 -27.18 8.47
CA ARG A 151 23.14 -25.77 8.90
C ARG A 151 22.62 -24.83 7.80
N ILE A 152 22.20 -23.64 8.21
CA ILE A 152 21.78 -22.56 7.31
C ILE A 152 22.72 -21.35 7.42
N SER A 153 22.83 -20.58 6.34
CA SER A 153 23.57 -19.32 6.31
C SER A 153 22.79 -18.24 7.08
N ILE A 154 23.46 -17.62 8.06
CA ILE A 154 22.89 -16.54 8.88
C ILE A 154 22.48 -15.37 7.98
N MET A 155 23.32 -15.02 7.00
CA MET A 155 23.06 -13.94 6.05
C MET A 155 21.80 -14.22 5.23
N GLN A 156 21.62 -15.45 4.73
CA GLN A 156 20.42 -15.81 3.96
C GLN A 156 19.15 -15.76 4.80
N PHE A 157 19.21 -16.23 6.05
CA PHE A 157 18.08 -16.13 6.98
C PHE A 157 17.75 -14.67 7.32
N PHE A 158 18.75 -13.85 7.63
CA PHE A 158 18.55 -12.44 7.93
C PHE A 158 17.94 -11.69 6.74
N ASN A 159 18.46 -11.91 5.53
CA ASN A 159 17.90 -11.35 4.30
C ASN A 159 16.46 -11.81 4.05
N TYR A 160 16.12 -13.06 4.38
CA TYR A 160 14.75 -13.54 4.31
C TYR A 160 13.83 -12.77 5.27
N VAL A 161 14.25 -12.55 6.52
CA VAL A 161 13.48 -11.77 7.50
C VAL A 161 13.32 -10.32 7.04
N MET A 162 14.40 -9.68 6.62
CA MET A 162 14.40 -8.31 6.08
C MET A 162 13.41 -8.15 4.92
N ARG A 163 13.52 -9.01 3.89
CA ARG A 163 12.61 -9.00 2.74
C ARG A 163 11.17 -9.22 3.15
N LYS A 164 10.92 -10.10 4.13
CA LYS A 164 9.55 -10.39 4.60
C LYS A 164 8.95 -9.20 5.34
N VAL A 165 9.71 -8.56 6.23
CA VAL A 165 9.30 -7.34 6.95
C VAL A 165 9.03 -6.22 5.96
N TRP A 166 9.95 -5.98 5.02
CA TRP A 166 9.82 -4.98 3.98
C TRP A 166 8.55 -5.19 3.14
N LEU A 167 8.30 -6.41 2.63
CA LEU A 167 7.08 -6.71 1.87
C LEU A 167 5.80 -6.40 2.66
N HIS A 168 5.78 -6.71 3.95
CA HIS A 168 4.63 -6.40 4.80
C HIS A 168 4.50 -4.89 5.05
N GLN A 169 5.60 -4.19 5.29
CA GLN A 169 5.62 -2.74 5.48
C GLN A 169 5.13 -2.01 4.23
N THR A 170 5.67 -2.34 3.06
CA THR A 170 5.26 -1.77 1.76
C THR A 170 3.80 -2.06 1.48
N ARG A 171 3.33 -3.29 1.75
CA ARG A 171 1.90 -3.63 1.62
C ARG A 171 1.01 -2.78 2.52
N ILE A 172 1.41 -2.58 3.78
CA ILE A 172 0.65 -1.74 4.72
C ILE A 172 0.65 -0.29 4.23
N GLY A 173 1.81 0.23 3.79
CA GLY A 173 1.96 1.57 3.22
C GLY A 173 1.00 1.80 2.05
N LEU A 174 1.01 0.92 1.04
CA LEU A 174 0.08 1.01 -0.09
C LEU A 174 -1.39 0.87 0.34
N SER A 175 -1.68 0.05 1.35
CA SER A 175 -3.05 -0.15 1.84
C SER A 175 -3.62 1.07 2.56
N LEU A 176 -2.81 2.03 2.98
CA LEU A 176 -3.27 3.29 3.57
C LEU A 176 -3.97 4.18 2.53
N TYR A 177 -3.57 4.07 1.25
CA TYR A 177 -4.17 4.83 0.15
C TYR A 177 -5.41 4.13 -0.47
N ASP A 178 -5.65 2.87 -0.12
CA ASP A 178 -6.89 2.15 -0.49
C ASP A 178 -8.04 2.53 0.46
N VAL A 179 -8.65 3.69 0.19
CA VAL A 179 -9.79 4.24 0.97
C VAL A 179 -10.96 3.25 1.00
N ALA A 180 -11.30 2.65 -0.15
CA ALA A 180 -12.42 1.72 -0.28
C ALA A 180 -12.17 0.37 0.43
N GLY A 181 -10.91 -0.02 0.54
CA GLY A 181 -10.51 -1.27 1.16
C GLY A 181 -10.76 -2.49 0.32
N GLN A 182 -10.67 -2.33 -1.00
CA GLN A 182 -10.96 -3.38 -1.96
C GLN A 182 -9.69 -4.08 -2.46
N GLY A 183 -8.51 -3.66 -2.00
CA GLY A 183 -7.22 -4.26 -2.34
C GLY A 183 -6.65 -3.81 -3.67
N TYR A 184 -7.14 -2.71 -4.22
CA TYR A 184 -6.65 -2.09 -5.45
C TYR A 184 -6.50 -0.58 -5.27
N LEU A 185 -5.63 0.02 -6.06
CA LEU A 185 -5.38 1.46 -6.12
C LEU A 185 -5.84 2.01 -7.47
N ARG A 186 -6.48 3.18 -7.42
CA ARG A 186 -6.78 3.99 -8.60
C ARG A 186 -5.62 4.93 -8.90
N GLU A 187 -5.71 5.62 -10.05
CA GLU A 187 -4.71 6.59 -10.49
C GLU A 187 -4.46 7.65 -9.40
N SER A 188 -5.51 8.29 -8.88
CA SER A 188 -5.43 9.26 -7.79
C SER A 188 -4.76 8.73 -6.52
N ASP A 189 -5.01 7.46 -6.18
CA ASP A 189 -4.47 6.86 -4.96
C ASP A 189 -2.96 6.63 -5.09
N LEU A 190 -2.53 6.20 -6.28
CA LEU A 190 -1.11 6.00 -6.59
C LEU A 190 -0.37 7.34 -6.80
N GLU A 191 -1.04 8.36 -7.35
CA GLU A 191 -0.49 9.72 -7.45
C GLU A 191 -0.16 10.28 -6.07
N ASN A 192 -1.10 10.17 -5.12
CA ASN A 192 -0.89 10.61 -3.74
C ASN A 192 0.26 9.84 -3.08
N TYR A 193 0.33 8.52 -3.29
CA TYR A 193 1.44 7.70 -2.78
C TYR A 193 2.80 8.15 -3.32
N ILE A 194 2.93 8.34 -4.63
CA ILE A 194 4.21 8.75 -5.24
C ILE A 194 4.56 10.18 -4.80
N LEU A 195 3.59 11.09 -4.74
CA LEU A 195 3.81 12.47 -4.30
C LEU A 195 4.37 12.54 -2.87
N GLU A 196 3.83 11.74 -1.95
CA GLU A 196 4.35 11.65 -0.57
C GLU A 196 5.67 10.89 -0.48
N LEU A 197 5.98 10.05 -1.47
CA LEU A 197 7.24 9.31 -1.52
C LEU A 197 8.41 10.20 -1.96
N ILE A 198 8.20 11.17 -2.86
CA ILE A 198 9.25 12.03 -3.45
C ILE A 198 10.22 12.61 -2.40
N PRO A 199 9.76 13.25 -1.30
CA PRO A 199 10.67 13.84 -0.30
C PRO A 199 11.52 12.81 0.46
N THR A 200 11.23 11.52 0.31
CA THR A 200 12.01 10.42 0.92
C THR A 200 13.04 9.84 -0.04
N LEU A 201 13.12 10.34 -1.28
CA LEU A 201 14.00 9.85 -2.34
C LEU A 201 15.11 10.89 -2.58
N PRO A 202 16.32 10.71 -2.01
CA PRO A 202 17.42 11.68 -2.15
C PRO A 202 17.80 11.96 -3.60
N GLN A 203 17.66 10.97 -4.48
CA GLN A 203 17.95 11.12 -5.91
C GLN A 203 16.98 12.07 -6.65
N LEU A 204 15.87 12.47 -6.00
CA LEU A 204 14.88 13.40 -6.55
C LEU A 204 14.89 14.78 -5.88
N ASP A 205 15.72 15.01 -4.87
CA ASP A 205 15.75 16.27 -4.10
C ASP A 205 16.05 17.50 -4.96
N GLY A 206 16.76 17.33 -6.08
CA GLY A 206 17.08 18.39 -7.02
C GLY A 206 15.94 18.82 -7.95
N LEU A 207 14.77 18.15 -7.92
CA LEU A 207 13.66 18.46 -8.80
C LEU A 207 12.90 19.72 -8.35
N GLU A 208 12.57 20.59 -9.30
CA GLU A 208 11.72 21.75 -9.03
C GLU A 208 10.29 21.32 -8.67
N LYS A 209 9.65 22.05 -7.74
CA LYS A 209 8.26 21.76 -7.32
C LYS A 209 7.25 21.88 -8.46
N SER A 210 7.51 22.75 -9.43
CA SER A 210 6.74 22.88 -10.68
C SER A 210 6.71 21.58 -11.49
N PHE A 211 7.79 20.78 -11.39
CA PHE A 211 7.96 19.52 -12.11
C PHE A 211 7.29 18.33 -11.43
N TYR A 212 6.91 18.44 -10.15
CA TYR A 212 6.37 17.31 -9.38
C TYR A 212 5.10 16.72 -10.01
N SER A 213 4.19 17.57 -10.47
CA SER A 213 2.96 17.11 -11.13
C SER A 213 3.26 16.28 -12.38
N PHE A 214 4.26 16.68 -13.17
CA PHE A 214 4.68 15.93 -14.36
C PHE A 214 5.35 14.62 -13.98
N TYR A 215 6.27 14.66 -13.00
CA TYR A 215 6.96 13.47 -12.51
C TYR A 215 5.97 12.42 -11.98
N VAL A 216 5.04 12.82 -11.12
CA VAL A 216 4.02 11.93 -10.54
C VAL A 216 3.17 11.31 -11.62
N CYS A 217 2.65 12.10 -12.56
CA CYS A 217 1.87 11.59 -13.69
C CYS A 217 2.67 10.59 -14.53
N THR A 218 3.93 10.93 -14.84
CA THR A 218 4.86 10.08 -15.59
C THR A 218 5.07 8.74 -14.88
N ALA A 219 5.35 8.76 -13.58
CA ALA A 219 5.60 7.56 -12.79
C ALA A 219 4.34 6.68 -12.65
N VAL A 220 3.20 7.26 -12.30
CA VAL A 220 1.91 6.54 -12.18
C VAL A 220 1.53 5.90 -13.51
N ARG A 221 1.71 6.60 -14.63
CA ARG A 221 1.34 6.09 -15.94
C ARG A 221 2.16 4.86 -16.34
N LYS A 222 3.42 4.76 -15.91
CA LYS A 222 4.23 3.54 -16.09
C LYS A 222 3.60 2.34 -15.37
N PHE A 223 3.16 2.52 -14.12
CA PHE A 223 2.48 1.43 -13.39
C PHE A 223 1.20 0.98 -14.11
N PHE A 224 0.35 1.92 -14.52
CA PHE A 224 -0.88 1.60 -15.25
C PHE A 224 -0.63 0.98 -16.63
N PHE A 225 0.45 1.39 -17.32
CA PHE A 225 0.82 0.81 -18.60
C PHE A 225 1.07 -0.70 -18.52
N PHE A 226 1.84 -1.14 -17.52
CA PHE A 226 2.23 -2.55 -17.40
C PHE A 226 1.26 -3.38 -16.55
N LEU A 227 0.63 -2.78 -15.54
CA LEU A 227 -0.19 -3.52 -14.57
C LEU A 227 -1.70 -3.44 -14.82
N ASP A 228 -2.16 -2.59 -15.75
CA ASP A 228 -3.57 -2.52 -16.15
C ASP A 228 -3.76 -2.67 -17.68
N PRO A 229 -3.43 -3.85 -18.26
CA PRO A 229 -3.54 -4.08 -19.70
C PRO A 229 -4.97 -3.97 -20.23
N LEU A 230 -5.97 -4.17 -19.36
CA LEU A 230 -7.39 -4.07 -19.69
C LEU A 230 -7.98 -2.68 -19.48
N ARG A 231 -7.16 -1.69 -19.06
CA ARG A 231 -7.56 -0.29 -18.83
C ARG A 231 -8.78 -0.16 -17.89
N THR A 232 -8.80 -0.96 -16.83
CA THR A 232 -9.85 -0.94 -15.81
C THR A 232 -9.78 0.26 -14.88
N GLY A 233 -8.66 1.00 -14.87
CA GLY A 233 -8.38 2.10 -13.95
C GLY A 233 -8.11 1.61 -12.52
N LYS A 234 -7.76 0.33 -12.35
CA LYS A 234 -7.55 -0.32 -11.05
C LYS A 234 -6.36 -1.27 -11.11
N ILE A 235 -5.39 -1.08 -10.23
CA ILE A 235 -4.25 -1.98 -10.07
C ILE A 235 -4.32 -2.65 -8.71
N LYS A 236 -4.19 -3.98 -8.63
CA LYS A 236 -4.17 -4.66 -7.33
C LYS A 236 -2.87 -4.36 -6.60
N ILE A 237 -2.95 -4.14 -5.28
CA ILE A 237 -1.76 -3.92 -4.44
C ILE A 237 -0.78 -5.11 -4.54
N GLN A 238 -1.30 -6.33 -4.70
CA GLN A 238 -0.48 -7.53 -4.88
C GLN A 238 0.36 -7.48 -6.17
N ASP A 239 -0.18 -6.93 -7.24
CA ASP A 239 0.50 -6.84 -8.54
C ASP A 239 1.60 -5.76 -8.47
N ILE A 240 1.35 -4.66 -7.74
CA ILE A 240 2.36 -3.63 -7.45
C ILE A 240 3.52 -4.21 -6.62
N LEU A 241 3.23 -5.02 -5.60
CA LEU A 241 4.27 -5.65 -4.77
C LEU A 241 5.07 -6.75 -5.50
N ALA A 242 4.53 -7.30 -6.59
CA ALA A 242 5.18 -8.33 -7.38
C ALA A 242 5.95 -7.77 -8.59
N CYS A 243 5.77 -6.48 -8.90
CA CYS A 243 6.43 -5.85 -10.04
C CYS A 243 7.83 -5.34 -9.67
N SER A 244 8.77 -5.42 -10.61
CA SER A 244 10.12 -4.87 -10.44
C SER A 244 10.13 -3.34 -10.42
N PHE A 245 9.12 -2.69 -11.00
CA PHE A 245 9.05 -1.23 -11.09
C PHE A 245 9.01 -0.54 -9.72
N LEU A 246 8.41 -1.20 -8.71
CA LEU A 246 8.40 -0.69 -7.35
C LEU A 246 9.81 -0.73 -6.74
N ASP A 247 10.60 -1.76 -7.05
CA ASP A 247 11.99 -1.86 -6.63
C ASP A 247 12.82 -0.76 -7.28
N ASP A 248 12.67 -0.53 -8.59
CA ASP A 248 13.34 0.56 -9.32
C ASP A 248 13.00 1.94 -8.72
N LEU A 249 11.73 2.18 -8.36
CA LEU A 249 11.33 3.43 -7.71
C LEU A 249 11.96 3.60 -6.32
N LEU A 250 12.06 2.52 -5.55
CA LEU A 250 12.59 2.55 -4.18
C LEU A 250 14.12 2.52 -4.14
N GLU A 251 14.79 2.08 -5.20
CA GLU A 251 16.24 2.18 -5.38
C GLU A 251 16.72 3.64 -5.32
N LEU A 252 15.85 4.60 -5.71
CA LEU A 252 16.12 6.04 -5.62
C LEU A 252 16.29 6.57 -4.18
N ARG A 253 16.05 5.71 -3.17
CA ARG A 253 16.38 6.00 -1.76
C ARG A 253 17.87 5.90 -1.47
N ASP A 254 18.62 5.17 -2.28
CA ASP A 254 20.06 5.00 -2.10
C ASP A 254 20.78 6.29 -2.54
N GLU A 255 21.47 6.95 -1.61
CA GLU A 255 22.25 8.16 -1.86
C GLU A 255 23.46 7.88 -2.75
N GLU A 256 24.03 6.67 -2.68
CA GLU A 256 25.24 6.28 -3.40
C GLU A 256 24.94 5.67 -4.77
N LEU A 257 23.71 5.81 -5.27
CA LEU A 257 23.28 5.24 -6.53
C LEU A 257 24.16 5.71 -7.70
N SER A 258 24.78 4.76 -8.39
CA SER A 258 25.70 5.05 -9.48
C SER A 258 25.01 5.78 -10.64
N LYS A 259 25.75 6.63 -11.37
CA LYS A 259 25.19 7.34 -12.54
C LYS A 259 24.68 6.39 -13.63
N GLU A 260 25.34 5.26 -13.82
CA GLU A 260 24.93 4.23 -14.78
C GLU A 260 23.59 3.58 -14.38
N SER A 261 23.42 3.28 -13.09
CA SER A 261 22.15 2.82 -12.54
C SER A 261 21.04 3.88 -12.71
N GLN A 262 21.36 5.16 -12.51
CA GLN A 262 20.39 6.24 -12.74
C GLN A 262 19.96 6.35 -14.22
N GLU A 263 20.87 6.14 -15.17
CA GLU A 263 20.55 6.22 -16.60
C GLU A 263 19.65 5.06 -17.07
N THR A 264 19.78 3.90 -16.44
CA THR A 264 18.96 2.71 -16.71
C THR A 264 17.63 2.72 -15.96
N ASN A 265 17.59 3.34 -14.78
CA ASN A 265 16.38 3.46 -13.97
C ASN A 265 15.37 4.45 -14.60
N TRP A 266 14.15 3.97 -14.82
CA TRP A 266 13.08 4.73 -15.47
C TRP A 266 12.49 5.84 -14.61
N PHE A 267 12.58 5.69 -13.29
CA PHE A 267 12.05 6.63 -12.30
C PHE A 267 13.07 7.69 -11.88
N SER A 268 14.31 7.61 -12.36
CA SER A 268 15.35 8.59 -12.04
C SER A 268 14.99 9.98 -12.57
N ALA A 269 15.49 11.01 -11.89
CA ALA A 269 15.30 12.40 -12.32
C ALA A 269 15.80 12.65 -13.77
N PRO A 270 16.99 12.16 -14.19
CA PRO A 270 17.44 12.30 -15.58
C PRO A 270 16.50 11.65 -16.60
N SER A 271 15.96 10.46 -16.31
CA SER A 271 15.01 9.76 -17.19
C SER A 271 13.70 10.53 -17.34
N ALA A 272 13.14 11.02 -16.23
CA ALA A 272 11.91 11.82 -16.25
C ALA A 272 12.11 13.16 -16.97
N LEU A 273 13.24 13.84 -16.74
CA LEU A 273 13.59 15.09 -17.42
C LEU A 273 13.83 14.91 -18.91
N ARG A 274 14.38 13.76 -19.34
CA ARG A 274 14.55 13.44 -20.77
C ARG A 274 13.21 13.34 -21.48
N VAL A 275 12.24 12.63 -20.88
CA VAL A 275 10.87 12.52 -21.39
C VAL A 275 10.21 13.90 -21.46
N TYR A 276 10.35 14.69 -20.40
CA TYR A 276 9.83 16.06 -20.37
C TYR A 276 10.47 16.99 -21.41
N GLY A 277 11.79 16.92 -21.58
CA GLY A 277 12.51 17.72 -22.56
C GLY A 277 12.14 17.36 -24.00
N GLN A 278 11.93 16.07 -24.29
CA GLN A 278 11.39 15.64 -25.59
C GLN A 278 10.01 16.24 -25.84
N TYR A 279 9.16 16.28 -24.83
CA TYR A 279 7.84 16.92 -24.93
C TYR A 279 7.94 18.43 -25.18
N LEU A 280 8.72 19.16 -24.38
CA LEU A 280 8.91 20.61 -24.55
C LEU A 280 9.47 20.99 -25.93
N ASN A 281 10.27 20.11 -26.53
CA ASN A 281 10.78 20.31 -27.88
C ASN A 281 9.70 20.15 -28.97
N LEU A 282 8.62 19.43 -28.68
CA LEU A 282 7.52 19.22 -29.61
C LEU A 282 6.41 20.28 -29.44
N ASP A 283 6.05 20.59 -28.20
CA ASP A 283 5.04 21.60 -27.83
C ASP A 283 5.60 23.02 -28.05
N LYS A 284 5.40 23.55 -29.27
CA LYS A 284 5.98 24.83 -29.69
C LYS A 284 5.17 26.04 -29.23
N ASP A 285 3.86 25.85 -29.05
CA ASP A 285 2.96 26.89 -28.58
C ASP A 285 2.83 26.91 -27.05
N HIS A 286 3.47 25.95 -26.37
CA HIS A 286 3.52 25.80 -24.91
C HIS A 286 2.12 25.73 -24.30
N ASN A 287 1.18 25.14 -25.04
CA ASN A 287 -0.22 25.10 -24.66
C ASN A 287 -0.57 23.89 -23.77
N GLY A 288 0.37 22.97 -23.54
CA GLY A 288 0.15 21.77 -22.72
C GLY A 288 -0.36 20.55 -23.51
N MET A 289 -0.51 20.68 -24.83
CA MET A 289 -1.05 19.70 -25.76
C MET A 289 -0.10 19.52 -26.96
N LEU A 290 -0.32 18.44 -27.71
CA LEU A 290 0.41 18.19 -28.96
C LEU A 290 -0.56 18.09 -30.12
N SER A 291 -0.37 18.94 -31.11
CA SER A 291 -1.03 18.78 -32.41
C SER A 291 -0.45 17.59 -33.17
N LYS A 292 -1.20 17.09 -34.17
CA LYS A 292 -0.71 16.03 -35.07
C LYS A 292 0.60 16.42 -35.76
N GLU A 293 0.73 17.70 -36.10
CA GLU A 293 1.90 18.25 -36.78
C GLU A 293 3.12 18.28 -35.86
N GLU A 294 2.92 18.60 -34.58
CA GLU A 294 3.99 18.56 -33.57
C GLU A 294 4.40 17.13 -33.28
N LEU A 295 3.44 16.22 -33.03
CA LEU A 295 3.73 14.80 -32.78
C LEU A 295 4.43 14.14 -33.97
N SER A 296 4.19 14.60 -35.20
CA SER A 296 4.89 14.08 -36.38
C SER A 296 6.41 14.29 -36.35
N ARG A 297 6.90 15.22 -35.54
CA ARG A 297 8.34 15.48 -35.39
C ARG A 297 8.99 14.61 -34.31
N TYR A 298 8.20 13.84 -33.56
CA TYR A 298 8.72 12.89 -32.57
C TYR A 298 9.59 11.83 -33.24
N GLY A 299 10.68 11.44 -32.56
CA GLY A 299 11.62 10.45 -33.07
C GLY A 299 12.15 10.78 -34.47
N THR A 300 12.50 12.04 -34.72
CA THR A 300 13.01 12.58 -36.01
C THR A 300 12.10 12.35 -37.23
N GLY A 301 10.78 12.19 -37.02
CA GLY A 301 9.82 11.99 -38.12
C GLY A 301 9.70 10.55 -38.61
N THR A 302 10.09 9.59 -37.78
CA THR A 302 9.95 8.15 -38.07
C THR A 302 8.48 7.68 -38.06
N LEU A 303 7.58 8.41 -37.40
CA LEU A 303 6.15 8.08 -37.35
C LEU A 303 5.45 8.47 -38.66
N THR A 304 4.80 7.50 -39.31
CA THR A 304 4.04 7.75 -40.54
C THR A 304 2.75 8.52 -40.26
N ASN A 305 2.29 9.33 -41.23
CA ASN A 305 1.02 10.04 -41.12
C ASN A 305 -0.17 9.12 -40.86
N ILE A 306 -0.19 7.92 -41.47
CA ILE A 306 -1.24 6.92 -41.25
C ILE A 306 -1.24 6.43 -39.80
N PHE A 307 -0.06 6.22 -39.23
CA PHE A 307 0.06 5.87 -37.83
C PHE A 307 -0.46 7.00 -36.93
N LEU A 308 -0.03 8.24 -37.16
CA LEU A 308 -0.52 9.40 -36.41
C LEU A 308 -2.05 9.54 -36.51
N ASP A 309 -2.63 9.37 -37.70
CA ASP A 309 -4.09 9.38 -37.88
C ASP A 309 -4.79 8.34 -37.00
N ARG A 310 -4.24 7.13 -36.91
CA ARG A 310 -4.79 6.08 -36.04
C ARG A 310 -4.67 6.44 -34.57
N VAL A 311 -3.54 7.04 -34.16
CA VAL A 311 -3.36 7.47 -32.77
C VAL A 311 -4.36 8.56 -32.40
N PHE A 312 -4.56 9.57 -33.26
CA PHE A 312 -5.54 10.65 -33.03
C PHE A 312 -7.00 10.18 -33.10
N GLN A 313 -7.29 9.04 -33.72
CA GLN A 313 -8.60 8.40 -33.71
C GLN A 313 -8.86 7.56 -32.45
N GLU A 314 -7.83 6.87 -31.96
CA GLU A 314 -7.94 5.95 -30.82
C GLU A 314 -7.76 6.66 -29.46
N CYS A 315 -7.01 7.76 -29.42
CA CYS A 315 -6.82 8.57 -28.21
C CYS A 315 -7.85 9.69 -28.12
N LEU A 316 -8.20 10.06 -26.89
CA LEU A 316 -9.00 11.26 -26.63
C LEU A 316 -8.24 12.51 -27.07
N THR A 317 -8.84 13.25 -27.99
CA THR A 317 -8.33 14.54 -28.48
C THR A 317 -9.32 15.64 -28.09
N TYR A 318 -8.80 16.82 -27.78
CA TYR A 318 -9.60 18.02 -27.54
C TYR A 318 -9.27 18.99 -28.66
N ASP A 319 -10.27 19.37 -29.46
CA ASP A 319 -10.10 20.22 -30.66
C ASP A 319 -9.00 19.76 -31.64
N GLY A 320 -8.74 18.44 -31.71
CA GLY A 320 -7.73 17.86 -32.60
C GLY A 320 -6.31 17.87 -32.02
N GLU A 321 -6.15 18.25 -30.75
CA GLU A 321 -4.91 18.23 -30.00
C GLU A 321 -4.94 17.16 -28.90
N MET A 322 -3.77 16.65 -28.58
CA MET A 322 -3.57 15.52 -27.68
C MET A 322 -3.02 15.98 -26.33
N PHE A 323 -3.73 15.71 -25.24
CA PHE A 323 -3.29 16.06 -23.89
C PHE A 323 -2.26 15.06 -23.32
N LEU A 324 -1.18 15.60 -22.75
CA LEU A 324 -0.14 14.82 -22.07
C LEU A 324 -0.35 14.69 -20.56
N LEU A 325 -1.10 15.61 -19.94
CA LEU A 325 -1.42 15.63 -18.52
C LEU A 325 -2.93 15.70 -18.32
N ILE A 326 -3.53 14.68 -17.72
CA ILE A 326 -4.94 14.73 -17.30
C ILE A 326 -4.99 15.55 -16.02
N ASN A 327 -5.74 16.65 -16.04
CA ASN A 327 -6.50 17.04 -14.85
C ASN A 327 -7.77 17.81 -15.19
N LYS A 328 -8.72 17.19 -15.90
CA LYS A 328 -10.16 17.51 -15.82
C LYS A 328 -11.04 16.32 -16.24
N GLY A 329 -11.53 15.58 -15.25
CA GLY A 329 -12.76 14.79 -15.35
C GLY A 329 -12.64 13.41 -16.01
N ASN A 330 -12.65 12.37 -15.17
CA ASN A 330 -13.22 11.02 -15.38
C ASN A 330 -12.97 10.22 -16.68
N VAL A 331 -11.99 10.57 -17.52
CA VAL A 331 -11.67 9.75 -18.71
C VAL A 331 -10.17 9.54 -18.87
N SER A 332 -9.73 8.32 -18.57
CA SER A 332 -8.33 7.88 -18.51
C SER A 332 -7.74 7.51 -19.88
N GLN A 333 -7.54 8.46 -20.79
CA GLN A 333 -6.56 8.25 -21.87
C GLN A 333 -5.74 9.52 -22.12
N SER A 334 -4.43 9.43 -21.82
CA SER A 334 -3.42 10.42 -22.16
C SER A 334 -2.24 9.75 -22.88
N VAL A 335 -1.57 10.55 -23.71
CA VAL A 335 -0.61 10.21 -24.77
C VAL A 335 0.80 9.96 -24.22
N SER A 336 0.99 10.03 -22.90
CA SER A 336 2.27 9.72 -22.25
C SER A 336 2.80 8.33 -22.67
N PHE A 337 1.93 7.42 -23.14
CA PHE A 337 2.27 6.18 -23.85
C PHE A 337 3.42 6.30 -24.87
N PHE A 338 3.52 7.40 -25.61
CA PHE A 338 4.48 7.56 -26.71
C PHE A 338 5.89 7.89 -26.26
N PHE A 339 6.02 8.59 -25.15
CA PHE A 339 7.31 9.04 -24.64
C PHE A 339 7.99 8.00 -23.74
N PHE A 340 7.36 6.83 -23.60
CA PHE A 340 7.81 5.76 -22.74
C PHE A 340 8.65 4.70 -23.45
N PHE A 341 8.83 4.82 -24.77
CA PHE A 341 9.62 3.95 -25.62
C PHE A 341 10.75 4.71 -26.32
#